data_AF-A0A7L3KV52-F1
#
_entry.id   AF-A0A7L3KV52-F1
#
_cell.length_a   1.000
_cell.length_b   1.000
_cell.length_c   1.000
_cell.angle_alpha   90.00
_cell.angle_beta   90.00
_cell.angle_gamma   90.00
#
_symmetry.space_group_name_H-M   'P 1'
#
loop_
_entity.id
_entity.type
_entity.pdbx_description
1 polymer ?
#
loop_
_entity_poly.entity_id
_entity_poly.type
_entity_poly.pdbx_seq_one_letter_code
_entity_poly.pdbx_strand_id
1 'polypeptide(L)'
;TSNKPTLRTLFHPAALPPPVLSETSPSQKKLLAYHRGKKQQEIINQLLIARALEAYYITVDETDKRDAAPPITELPSTVRKYFFIKQNFCFQADYLFLKKCVQSNPVVPIQQQWLRSMLTMVPQSLMEGKDRQLLTEDLLKEIVRDYEKSMQRCVLRRALIKPDIKELDKLEEEAPLPLLPLGLDFSSTWRNNYIKAKIQITSTLHVLHPTMKTLLDFGYTAFFNFLVVDFSRSRLKGPVDCKSFKNDASLSCSKAEDEIMSTWYQRVIGLFTQSEALDGVKLDQLESFYNCVAVLLSNQLKELLQRTTAFFVKLFDPEDRSHLPLFKMDLTFDENRMEFYPSLQDFEEAILFVVDCIGQTLQNAQTIHAWLTGGTATLDAELPAHTVQWAKSTLKKSITDNLEGPKEHFKGYVENYGWLVDGTAEERINRFVAEQPSFDEYT
;
A
#
# COMPACT_ATOMS: atom_id res chain seq x y z
N THR A 1 -21.28 -43.73 19.59
CA THR A 1 -20.16 -43.72 20.57
C THR A 1 -19.21 -42.59 20.23
N SER A 2 -18.64 -41.95 21.26
CA SER A 2 -17.71 -40.80 21.23
C SER A 2 -18.34 -39.39 21.21
N ASN A 3 -18.90 -39.00 22.35
CA ASN A 3 -19.14 -37.60 22.73
C ASN A 3 -17.92 -37.14 23.54
N LYS A 4 -17.08 -36.23 23.01
CA LYS A 4 -16.00 -35.57 23.77
C LYS A 4 -16.52 -34.20 24.27
N PRO A 5 -16.54 -33.94 25.58
CA PRO A 5 -16.94 -32.63 26.09
C PRO A 5 -15.79 -31.62 25.96
N THR A 6 -16.14 -30.41 25.51
CA THR A 6 -15.29 -29.23 25.43
C THR A 6 -15.10 -28.58 26.81
N LEU A 7 -13.93 -27.96 27.03
CA LEU A 7 -13.40 -27.32 28.25
C LEU A 7 -14.19 -26.12 28.83
N ARG A 8 -15.52 -26.07 28.67
CA ARG A 8 -16.37 -24.95 29.14
C ARG A 8 -17.24 -25.25 30.37
N THR A 9 -17.10 -26.41 31.02
CA THR A 9 -17.94 -26.80 32.16
C THR A 9 -17.26 -26.76 33.54
N LEU A 10 -16.03 -26.21 33.66
CA LEU A 10 -15.31 -26.19 34.94
C LEU A 10 -15.45 -24.89 35.76
N PHE A 11 -16.26 -23.93 35.35
CA PHE A 11 -16.43 -22.68 36.11
C PHE A 11 -17.90 -22.43 36.41
N HIS A 12 -18.27 -22.62 37.67
CA HIS A 12 -19.52 -22.08 38.23
C HIS A 12 -19.44 -20.54 38.30
N PRO A 13 -20.57 -19.83 38.11
CA PRO A 13 -20.62 -18.39 38.37
C PRO A 13 -20.28 -18.12 39.83
N ALA A 14 -19.42 -17.14 40.08
CA ALA A 14 -19.08 -16.73 41.44
C ALA A 14 -20.34 -16.22 42.16
N ALA A 15 -20.80 -16.97 43.16
CA ALA A 15 -21.80 -16.50 44.10
C ALA A 15 -21.18 -15.36 44.93
N LEU A 16 -21.74 -14.16 44.82
CA LEU A 16 -21.42 -13.06 45.74
C LEU A 16 -21.86 -13.46 47.16
N PRO A 17 -20.98 -13.39 48.17
CA PRO A 17 -21.39 -13.64 49.54
C PRO A 17 -22.28 -12.50 50.06
N PRO A 18 -23.25 -12.78 50.95
CA PRO A 18 -24.12 -11.75 51.52
C PRO A 18 -23.32 -10.81 52.44
N PRO A 19 -23.78 -9.56 52.63
CA PRO A 19 -23.07 -8.56 53.41
C PRO A 19 -23.14 -8.91 54.90
N VAL A 20 -22.11 -9.58 55.42
CA VAL A 20 -21.98 -9.81 56.85
C VAL A 20 -21.23 -8.62 57.47
N LEU A 21 -21.98 -7.76 58.15
CA LEU A 21 -21.47 -6.90 59.21
C LEU A 21 -20.81 -7.79 60.27
N SER A 22 -19.49 -7.91 60.24
CA SER A 22 -18.73 -8.51 61.34
C SER A 22 -17.55 -7.61 61.68
N GLU A 23 -17.55 -7.12 62.92
CA GLU A 23 -16.41 -6.44 63.50
C GLU A 23 -15.20 -7.39 63.48
N THR A 24 -14.22 -7.07 62.65
CA THR A 24 -13.02 -7.89 62.49
C THR A 24 -12.13 -7.75 63.72
N SER A 25 -11.86 -8.87 64.39
CA SER A 25 -10.97 -8.92 65.54
C SER A 25 -9.54 -8.47 65.17
N PRO A 26 -8.75 -7.93 66.11
CA PRO A 26 -7.37 -7.46 65.85
C PRO A 26 -6.46 -8.52 65.22
N SER A 27 -6.68 -9.79 65.56
CA SER A 27 -5.95 -10.95 65.04
C SER A 27 -6.25 -11.22 63.56
N GLN A 28 -7.50 -11.03 63.13
CA GLN A 28 -7.90 -11.18 61.72
C GLN A 28 -7.38 -10.04 60.85
N LYS A 29 -7.32 -8.81 61.37
CA LYS A 29 -6.69 -7.67 60.68
C LYS A 29 -5.19 -7.90 60.43
N LYS A 30 -4.47 -8.50 61.38
CA LYS A 30 -3.06 -8.89 61.21
C LYS A 30 -2.85 -9.95 60.13
N LEU A 31 -3.77 -10.92 60.01
CA LEU A 31 -3.70 -11.95 58.98
C LEU A 31 -4.02 -11.39 57.58
N LEU A 32 -5.01 -10.50 57.46
CA LEU A 32 -5.35 -9.84 56.20
C LEU A 32 -4.25 -8.87 55.72
N ALA A 33 -3.52 -8.23 56.65
CA ALA A 33 -2.39 -7.35 56.32
C ALA A 33 -1.07 -8.10 56.07
N TYR A 34 -1.00 -9.40 56.39
CA TYR A 34 0.22 -10.18 56.25
C TYR A 34 0.40 -10.69 54.81
N HIS A 35 1.24 -10.00 54.04
CA HIS A 35 1.68 -10.46 52.74
C HIS A 35 3.07 -11.10 52.82
N ARG A 36 3.13 -12.44 52.69
CA ARG A 36 4.38 -13.22 52.70
C ARG A 36 5.41 -12.70 51.70
N GLY A 37 4.97 -12.34 50.48
CA GLY A 37 5.85 -11.82 49.43
C GLY A 37 6.49 -10.48 49.80
N LYS A 38 5.74 -9.57 50.45
CA LYS A 38 6.28 -8.28 50.92
C LYS A 38 7.36 -8.48 51.98
N LYS A 39 7.13 -9.43 52.90
CA LYS A 39 8.10 -9.78 53.96
C LYS A 39 9.37 -10.43 53.40
N GLN A 40 9.24 -11.29 52.39
CA GLN A 40 10.39 -11.87 51.69
C GLN A 40 11.19 -10.81 50.92
N GLN A 41 10.52 -9.85 50.28
CA GLN A 41 11.17 -8.72 49.62
C GLN A 41 11.96 -7.85 50.61
N GLU A 42 11.40 -7.60 51.79
CA GLU A 42 12.05 -6.84 52.87
C GLU A 42 13.32 -7.53 53.36
N ILE A 43 13.27 -8.85 53.55
CA ILE A 43 14.44 -9.66 53.95
C ILE A 43 15.52 -9.63 52.87
N ILE A 44 15.15 -9.75 51.59
CA ILE A 44 16.09 -9.68 50.47
C ILE A 44 16.74 -8.30 50.39
N ASN A 45 15.96 -7.22 50.56
CA ASN A 45 16.49 -5.86 50.56
C ASN A 45 17.47 -5.63 51.72
N GLN A 46 17.19 -6.17 52.92
CA GLN A 46 18.14 -6.09 54.04
C GLN A 46 19.45 -6.83 53.76
N LEU A 47 19.38 -8.02 53.15
CA LEU A 47 20.57 -8.79 52.75
C LEU A 47 21.41 -8.06 51.69
N LEU A 48 20.76 -7.40 50.73
CA LEU A 48 21.44 -6.58 49.72
C LEU A 48 22.15 -5.37 50.34
N ILE A 49 21.48 -4.67 51.26
CA ILE A 49 22.07 -3.53 51.98
C ILE A 49 23.27 -3.97 52.83
N ALA A 50 23.14 -5.10 53.54
CA ALA A 50 24.23 -5.65 54.36
C ALA A 50 25.47 -5.97 53.51
N ARG A 51 25.29 -6.64 52.37
CA ARG A 51 26.40 -6.91 51.42
C ARG A 51 27.00 -5.65 50.83
N ALA A 52 26.18 -4.64 50.53
CA ALA A 52 26.68 -3.37 50.01
C ALA A 52 27.54 -2.62 51.04
N LEU A 53 27.14 -2.64 52.32
CA LEU A 53 27.92 -2.05 53.40
C LEU A 53 29.23 -2.82 53.64
N GLU A 54 29.20 -4.14 53.60
CA GLU A 54 30.40 -4.97 53.74
C GLU A 54 31.41 -4.70 52.62
N ALA A 55 30.95 -4.64 51.37
CA ALA A 55 31.80 -4.25 50.24
C ALA A 55 32.36 -2.83 50.39
N TYR A 56 31.55 -1.87 50.88
CA TYR A 56 32.00 -0.51 51.14
C TYR A 56 33.12 -0.48 52.19
N TYR A 57 32.95 -1.15 53.33
CA TYR A 57 33.98 -1.18 54.37
C TYR A 57 35.27 -1.88 53.91
N ILE A 58 35.18 -2.94 53.11
CA ILE A 58 36.35 -3.57 52.49
C ILE A 58 37.08 -2.58 51.58
N THR A 59 36.36 -1.87 50.72
CA THR A 59 36.99 -0.88 49.82
C THR A 59 37.62 0.29 50.57
N VAL A 60 37.01 0.74 51.67
CA VAL A 60 37.55 1.83 52.49
C VAL A 60 38.82 1.39 53.23
N ASP A 61 38.83 0.18 53.81
CA ASP A 61 40.01 -0.39 54.47
C ASP A 61 41.14 -0.70 53.46
N GLU A 62 40.81 -1.08 52.23
CA GLU A 62 41.78 -1.21 51.14
C GLU A 62 42.33 0.14 50.67
N THR A 63 41.56 1.23 50.73
CA THR A 63 42.05 2.57 50.38
C THR A 63 42.92 3.21 51.46
N ASP A 64 42.64 2.96 52.74
CA ASP A 64 43.44 3.47 53.86
C ASP A 64 44.80 2.75 53.98
N LYS A 65 44.92 1.53 53.44
CA LYS A 65 46.17 0.74 53.39
C LYS A 65 47.04 1.01 52.16
N ARG A 66 46.63 1.89 51.23
CA ARG A 66 47.50 2.30 50.12
C ARG A 66 48.45 3.38 50.59
N ASP A 67 49.72 3.02 50.71
CA ASP A 67 50.82 3.98 50.85
C ASP A 67 50.69 5.07 49.78
N ALA A 68 50.88 6.32 50.18
CA ALA A 68 50.80 7.48 49.30
C ALA A 68 51.70 7.26 48.07
N ALA A 69 51.11 7.36 46.88
CA ALA A 69 51.86 7.26 45.63
C ALA A 69 53.02 8.27 45.66
N PRO A 70 54.24 7.89 45.24
CA PRO A 70 55.37 8.81 45.21
C PRO A 70 55.01 10.05 44.40
N PRO A 71 55.47 11.25 44.80
CA PRO A 71 55.09 12.48 44.12
C PRO A 71 55.53 12.37 42.66
N ILE A 72 54.54 12.41 41.77
CA ILE A 72 54.76 12.44 40.32
C ILE A 72 55.62 13.67 40.07
N THR A 73 56.87 13.48 39.69
CA THR A 73 57.71 14.55 39.15
C THR A 73 56.93 15.14 37.99
N GLU A 74 56.49 16.40 38.10
CA GLU A 74 55.67 17.01 37.07
C GLU A 74 56.49 17.11 35.77
N LEU A 75 56.27 16.15 34.86
CA LEU A 75 56.80 16.28 33.51
C LEU A 75 56.25 17.57 32.88
N PRO A 76 57.08 18.33 32.15
CA PRO A 76 56.66 19.55 31.47
C PRO A 76 55.35 19.33 30.69
N SER A 77 54.45 20.31 30.71
CA SER A 77 53.12 20.23 30.09
C SER A 77 53.16 19.78 28.62
N THR A 78 54.24 20.09 27.90
CA THR A 78 54.53 19.61 26.55
C THR A 78 54.71 18.10 26.48
N VAL A 79 55.51 17.49 27.36
CA VAL A 79 55.75 16.04 27.36
C VAL A 79 54.50 15.27 27.79
N ARG A 80 53.73 15.81 28.73
CA ARG A 80 52.41 15.27 29.11
C ARG A 80 51.44 15.30 27.91
N LYS A 81 51.40 16.40 27.16
CA LYS A 81 50.59 16.53 25.94
C LYS A 81 51.03 15.56 24.84
N TYR A 82 52.33 15.42 24.59
CA TYR A 82 52.86 14.44 23.63
C TYR A 82 52.56 13.00 24.04
N PHE A 83 52.67 12.67 25.31
CA PHE A 83 52.33 11.34 25.83
C PHE A 83 50.84 11.04 25.68
N PHE A 84 49.95 11.98 26.04
CA PHE A 84 48.50 11.86 25.83
C PHE A 84 48.14 11.72 24.35
N ILE A 85 48.75 12.49 23.44
CA ILE A 85 48.51 12.37 22.00
C ILE A 85 48.96 11.01 21.48
N LYS A 86 50.17 10.56 21.85
CA LYS A 86 50.71 9.26 21.42
C LYS A 86 49.88 8.09 21.98
N GLN A 87 49.43 8.21 23.22
CA GLN A 87 48.58 7.22 23.88
C GLN A 87 47.19 7.16 23.25
N ASN A 88 46.56 8.31 22.95
CA ASN A 88 45.30 8.37 22.23
C ASN A 88 45.40 7.77 20.82
N PHE A 89 46.51 8.02 20.12
CA PHE A 89 46.78 7.45 18.80
C PHE A 89 46.93 5.92 18.85
N CYS A 90 47.64 5.39 19.86
CA CYS A 90 47.71 3.95 20.08
C CYS A 90 46.34 3.34 20.40
N PHE A 91 45.58 3.93 21.33
CA PHE A 91 44.22 3.47 21.65
C PHE A 91 43.27 3.52 20.45
N GLN A 92 43.41 4.52 19.58
CA GLN A 92 42.65 4.62 18.35
C GLN A 92 43.01 3.50 17.36
N ALA A 93 44.31 3.21 17.18
CA ALA A 93 44.77 2.13 16.31
C ALA A 93 44.31 0.76 16.81
N ASP A 94 44.41 0.51 18.12
CA ASP A 94 43.97 -0.73 18.75
C ASP A 94 42.45 -0.92 18.66
N TYR A 95 41.68 0.15 18.88
CA TYR A 95 40.22 0.11 18.72
C TYR A 95 39.81 -0.17 17.27
N LEU A 96 40.45 0.46 16.29
CA LEU A 96 40.15 0.22 14.87
C LEU A 96 40.50 -1.20 14.44
N PHE A 97 41.61 -1.73 14.94
CA PHE A 97 41.99 -3.13 14.72
C PHE A 97 40.96 -4.09 15.32
N LEU A 98 40.59 -3.90 16.60
CA LEU A 98 39.59 -4.71 17.28
C LEU A 98 38.21 -4.59 16.63
N LYS A 99 37.81 -3.40 16.19
CA LYS A 99 36.57 -3.14 15.44
C LYS A 99 36.55 -3.98 14.16
N LYS A 100 37.65 -4.02 13.41
CA LYS A 100 37.77 -4.85 12.20
C LYS A 100 37.64 -6.34 12.52
N CYS A 101 38.25 -6.81 13.61
CA CYS A 101 38.15 -8.21 14.04
C CYS A 101 36.72 -8.60 14.44
N VAL A 102 35.99 -7.72 15.12
CA VAL A 102 34.61 -7.97 15.52
C VAL A 102 33.65 -7.89 14.32
N GLN A 103 33.88 -6.97 13.39
CA GLN A 103 33.11 -6.89 12.13
C GLN A 103 33.32 -8.10 11.22
N SER A 104 34.49 -8.73 11.24
CA SER A 104 34.75 -9.95 10.46
C SER A 104 34.08 -11.21 11.02
N ASN A 105 33.48 -11.15 12.20
CA ASN A 105 32.82 -12.29 12.81
C ASN A 105 31.45 -12.54 12.14
N PRO A 106 31.16 -13.76 11.65
CA PRO A 106 29.87 -14.06 11.05
C PRO A 106 28.72 -13.78 12.01
N VAL A 107 27.76 -13.00 11.52
CA VAL A 107 26.55 -12.66 12.25
C VAL A 107 25.44 -13.64 11.88
N VAL A 108 24.55 -13.93 12.82
CA VAL A 108 23.37 -14.76 12.54
C VAL A 108 22.57 -14.12 11.41
N PRO A 109 22.36 -14.81 10.27
CA PRO A 109 21.62 -14.24 9.15
C PRO A 109 20.14 -14.08 9.51
N ILE A 110 19.46 -13.19 8.79
CA ILE A 110 18.02 -13.00 8.98
C ILE A 110 17.26 -14.30 8.68
N GLN A 111 16.26 -14.61 9.51
CA GLN A 111 15.46 -15.81 9.33
C GLN A 111 14.59 -15.68 8.07
N GLN A 112 14.66 -16.67 7.18
CA GLN A 112 13.87 -16.71 5.95
C GLN A 112 12.36 -16.63 6.19
N GLN A 113 11.90 -17.11 7.36
CA GLN A 113 10.50 -17.00 7.77
C GLN A 113 10.06 -15.54 7.93
N TRP A 114 10.93 -14.65 8.41
CA TRP A 114 10.60 -13.24 8.58
C TRP A 114 10.45 -12.54 7.22
N LEU A 115 11.35 -12.84 6.28
CA LEU A 115 11.26 -12.34 4.91
C LEU A 115 9.95 -12.80 4.26
N ARG A 116 9.59 -14.08 4.41
CA ARG A 116 8.31 -14.59 3.90
C ARG A 116 7.11 -13.90 4.53
N SER A 117 7.11 -13.70 5.84
CA SER A 117 6.03 -12.97 6.53
C SER A 117 5.91 -11.52 6.05
N MET A 118 7.04 -10.84 5.81
CA MET A 118 7.02 -9.50 5.22
C MET A 118 6.36 -9.50 3.84
N LEU A 119 6.69 -10.47 2.98
CA LEU A 119 6.06 -10.61 1.66
C LEU A 119 4.57 -10.90 1.75
N THR A 120 4.10 -11.68 2.73
CA THR A 120 2.65 -11.93 2.90
C THR A 120 1.84 -10.70 3.30
N MET A 121 2.50 -9.66 3.85
CA MET A 121 1.84 -8.40 4.17
C MET A 121 1.68 -7.50 2.93
N VAL A 122 2.39 -7.79 1.84
CA VAL A 122 2.31 -7.03 0.59
C VAL A 122 1.25 -7.67 -0.32
N PRO A 123 0.26 -6.90 -0.81
CA PRO A 123 -0.72 -7.40 -1.77
C PRO A 123 -0.07 -7.96 -3.04
N GLN A 124 -0.55 -9.12 -3.49
CA GLN A 124 0.04 -9.85 -4.63
C GLN A 124 -0.02 -9.06 -5.95
N SER A 125 -1.04 -8.23 -6.13
CA SER A 125 -1.17 -7.31 -7.28
C SER A 125 -0.03 -6.30 -7.40
N LEU A 126 0.69 -6.01 -6.32
CA LEU A 126 1.86 -5.13 -6.32
C LEU A 126 3.18 -5.87 -6.56
N MET A 127 3.16 -7.20 -6.48
CA MET A 127 4.31 -8.08 -6.74
C MET A 127 4.29 -8.71 -8.13
N GLU A 128 3.15 -8.65 -8.82
CA GLU A 128 2.97 -9.16 -10.18
C GLU A 128 3.65 -8.24 -11.23
N GLY A 129 4.35 -8.87 -12.17
CA GLY A 129 5.11 -8.21 -13.25
C GLY A 129 6.62 -8.36 -13.11
N LYS A 130 7.34 -8.54 -14.23
CA LYS A 130 8.79 -8.79 -14.26
C LYS A 130 9.60 -7.71 -13.53
N ASP A 131 9.29 -6.44 -13.78
CA ASP A 131 9.99 -5.31 -13.16
C ASP A 131 9.73 -5.21 -11.64
N ARG A 132 8.52 -5.56 -11.20
CA ARG A 132 8.13 -5.52 -9.78
C ARG A 132 8.72 -6.69 -8.98
N GLN A 133 8.89 -7.84 -9.62
CA GLN A 133 9.62 -8.97 -9.04
C GLN A 133 11.09 -8.62 -8.81
N LEU A 134 11.76 -8.00 -9.80
CA LEU A 134 13.14 -7.52 -9.64
C LEU A 134 13.27 -6.49 -8.51
N LEU A 135 12.34 -5.52 -8.45
CA LEU A 135 12.31 -4.55 -7.36
C LEU A 135 12.13 -5.22 -5.99
N THR A 136 11.27 -6.23 -5.90
CA THR A 136 11.06 -7.00 -4.66
C THR A 136 12.34 -7.70 -4.24
N GLU A 137 13.06 -8.32 -5.16
CA GLU A 137 14.35 -8.98 -4.86
C GLU A 137 15.39 -7.97 -4.37
N ASP A 138 15.46 -6.79 -4.99
CA ASP A 138 16.39 -5.75 -4.58
C ASP A 138 16.07 -5.16 -3.20
N LEU A 139 14.79 -4.98 -2.89
CA LEU A 139 14.34 -4.58 -1.55
C LEU A 139 14.64 -5.66 -0.49
N LEU A 140 14.44 -6.94 -0.82
CA LEU A 140 14.81 -8.03 0.10
C LEU A 140 16.32 -8.05 0.36
N LYS A 141 17.16 -7.82 -0.66
CA LYS A 141 18.61 -7.68 -0.49
C LYS A 141 18.95 -6.49 0.39
N GLU A 142 18.25 -5.37 0.24
CA GLU A 142 18.44 -4.19 1.10
C GLU A 142 18.13 -4.49 2.57
N ILE A 143 16.99 -5.11 2.85
CA ILE A 143 16.59 -5.51 4.21
C ILE A 143 17.63 -6.44 4.85
N VAL A 144 18.13 -7.43 4.08
CA VAL A 144 19.17 -8.35 4.57
C VAL A 144 20.45 -7.58 4.93
N ARG A 145 20.91 -6.69 4.06
CA ARG A 145 22.11 -5.87 4.32
C ARG A 145 21.94 -4.98 5.55
N ASP A 146 20.78 -4.36 5.72
CA ASP A 146 20.49 -3.47 6.84
C ASP A 146 20.40 -4.22 8.17
N TYR A 147 19.83 -5.44 8.15
CA TYR A 147 19.81 -6.33 9.29
C TYR A 147 21.22 -6.75 9.69
N GLU A 148 22.04 -7.21 8.74
CA GLU A 148 23.43 -7.61 8.98
C GLU A 148 24.24 -6.45 9.55
N LYS A 149 24.14 -5.25 8.95
CA LYS A 149 24.80 -4.02 9.44
C LYS A 149 24.34 -3.68 10.86
N SER A 150 23.05 -3.76 11.13
CA SER A 150 22.48 -3.47 12.45
C SER A 150 22.93 -4.47 13.52
N MET A 151 23.05 -5.75 13.17
CA MET A 151 23.47 -6.79 14.09
C MET A 151 24.99 -6.77 14.30
N GLN A 152 25.80 -6.51 13.27
CA GLN A 152 27.23 -6.23 13.40
C GLN A 152 27.47 -5.06 14.37
N ARG A 153 26.69 -3.98 14.24
CA ARG A 153 26.72 -2.84 15.17
C ARG A 153 26.36 -3.25 16.60
N CYS A 154 25.36 -4.10 16.79
CA CYS A 154 24.96 -4.61 18.10
C CYS A 154 26.09 -5.42 18.75
N VAL A 155 26.73 -6.31 17.98
CA VAL A 155 27.87 -7.11 18.45
C VAL A 155 29.05 -6.21 18.80
N LEU A 156 29.38 -5.24 17.95
CA LEU A 156 30.44 -4.26 18.20
C LEU A 156 30.25 -3.51 19.52
N ARG A 157 29.05 -2.95 19.76
CA ARG A 157 28.78 -2.21 21.01
C ARG A 157 28.77 -3.09 22.26
N ARG A 158 28.48 -4.38 22.13
CA ARG A 158 28.53 -5.34 23.24
C ARG A 158 29.95 -5.80 23.54
N ALA A 159 30.78 -5.99 22.51
CA ALA A 159 32.13 -6.52 22.64
C ALA A 159 33.17 -5.44 22.93
N LEU A 160 32.99 -4.23 22.38
CA LEU A 160 33.94 -3.12 22.49
C LEU A 160 33.29 -1.92 23.14
N ILE A 161 33.95 -1.40 24.18
CA ILE A 161 33.65 -0.10 24.76
C ILE A 161 34.34 0.95 23.88
N LYS A 162 33.58 1.90 23.37
CA LYS A 162 34.11 2.99 22.57
C LYS A 162 34.94 3.94 23.45
N PRO A 163 36.21 4.22 23.13
CA PRO A 163 36.99 5.23 23.83
C PRO A 163 36.45 6.63 23.52
N ASP A 164 36.41 7.51 24.52
CA ASP A 164 35.94 8.90 24.42
C ASP A 164 36.96 9.78 23.69
N ILE A 165 37.09 9.54 22.38
CA ILE A 165 37.99 10.27 21.48
C ILE A 165 37.14 10.95 20.41
N LYS A 166 37.05 12.28 20.46
CA LYS A 166 36.24 13.11 19.55
C LYS A 166 36.56 12.91 18.06
N GLU A 167 37.76 12.45 17.72
CA GLU A 167 38.16 12.13 16.34
C GLU A 167 37.53 10.83 15.84
N LEU A 168 37.21 9.89 16.73
CA LEU A 168 36.55 8.62 16.41
C LEU A 168 35.06 8.80 16.11
N ASP A 169 34.42 9.82 16.70
CA ASP A 169 33.04 10.22 16.40
C ASP A 169 32.87 10.76 14.98
N LYS A 170 33.91 11.39 14.41
CA LYS A 170 33.89 11.94 13.05
C LYS A 170 34.12 10.90 11.96
N LEU A 171 34.77 9.79 12.32
CA LEU A 171 35.03 8.65 11.43
C LEU A 171 33.84 7.68 11.33
N GLU A 172 32.85 7.80 12.22
CA GLU A 172 31.62 7.02 12.16
C GLU A 172 30.52 7.84 11.47
N GLU A 173 30.12 7.44 10.26
CA GLU A 173 28.89 7.89 9.57
C GLU A 173 27.59 7.47 10.30
N GLU A 174 27.68 6.93 11.51
CA GLU A 174 26.60 6.19 12.14
C GLU A 174 25.64 7.12 12.90
N ALA A 175 24.44 7.29 12.34
CA ALA A 175 23.31 7.82 13.07
C ALA A 175 23.09 7.01 14.37
N PRO A 176 22.76 7.67 15.49
CA PRO A 176 22.43 6.98 16.73
C PRO A 176 21.28 5.99 16.48
N LEU A 177 21.30 4.86 17.20
CA LEU A 177 20.14 3.96 17.18
C LEU A 177 18.89 4.76 17.54
N PRO A 178 17.76 4.55 16.86
CA PRO A 178 16.51 5.14 17.32
C PRO A 178 16.27 4.64 18.74
N LEU A 179 16.38 5.56 19.70
CA LEU A 179 15.97 5.29 21.06
C LEU A 179 14.48 4.91 20.99
N LEU A 180 14.06 3.90 21.76
CA LEU A 180 12.65 3.76 22.12
C LEU A 180 12.19 5.15 22.54
N PRO A 181 11.06 5.68 22.02
CA PRO A 181 10.65 7.05 22.29
C PRO A 181 10.54 7.23 23.80
N LEU A 182 11.57 7.87 24.38
CA LEU A 182 11.63 8.29 25.77
C LEU A 182 10.58 9.39 25.88
N GLY A 183 9.43 9.05 26.44
CA GLY A 183 8.24 9.92 26.41
C GLY A 183 6.91 9.20 26.14
N LEU A 184 6.86 7.86 26.07
CA LEU A 184 5.61 7.11 26.25
C LEU A 184 5.17 7.19 27.72
N ASP A 185 4.83 8.39 28.15
CA ASP A 185 4.15 8.63 29.41
C ASP A 185 2.68 8.24 29.25
N PHE A 186 2.32 7.03 29.69
CA PHE A 186 0.94 6.54 29.69
C PHE A 186 0.02 7.30 30.67
N SER A 187 0.55 8.26 31.44
CA SER A 187 -0.22 9.12 32.36
C SER A 187 -0.75 10.41 31.72
N SER A 188 -0.43 10.67 30.45
CA SER A 188 -0.69 11.95 29.81
C SER A 188 -2.16 12.19 29.40
N THR A 189 -2.56 13.47 29.44
CA THR A 189 -3.92 14.01 29.23
C THR A 189 -4.48 13.78 27.82
N TRP A 190 -3.69 13.27 26.87
CA TRP A 190 -4.15 12.97 25.51
C TRP A 190 -5.23 11.90 25.49
N ARG A 191 -5.29 10.98 26.48
CA ARG A 191 -6.32 9.94 26.50
C ARG A 191 -7.72 10.55 26.53
N ASN A 192 -7.91 11.62 27.31
CA ASN A 192 -9.20 12.33 27.36
C ASN A 192 -9.48 13.05 26.04
N ASN A 193 -8.47 13.65 25.42
CA ASN A 193 -8.62 14.29 24.10
C ASN A 193 -8.92 13.26 23.00
N TYR A 194 -8.27 12.09 23.03
CA TYR A 194 -8.52 10.96 22.15
C TYR A 194 -9.93 10.41 22.32
N ILE A 195 -10.38 10.20 23.57
CA ILE A 195 -11.75 9.73 23.84
C ILE A 195 -12.76 10.77 23.34
N LYS A 196 -12.54 12.06 23.60
CA LYS A 196 -13.40 13.14 23.07
C LYS A 196 -13.44 13.14 21.55
N ALA A 197 -12.28 13.09 20.88
CA ALA A 197 -12.19 13.03 19.43
C ALA A 197 -12.86 11.77 18.87
N LYS A 198 -12.66 10.60 19.51
CA LYS A 198 -13.31 9.35 19.13
C LYS A 198 -14.82 9.43 19.25
N ILE A 199 -15.35 9.96 20.35
CA ILE A 199 -16.79 10.16 20.56
C ILE A 199 -17.33 11.09 19.48
N GLN A 200 -16.65 12.22 19.23
CA GLN A 200 -17.03 13.18 18.20
C GLN A 200 -17.08 12.54 16.80
N ILE A 201 -15.99 11.87 16.39
CA ILE A 201 -15.90 11.11 15.13
C ILE A 201 -17.05 10.10 15.04
N THR A 202 -17.29 9.31 16.09
CA THR A 202 -18.34 8.28 16.08
C THR A 202 -19.74 8.90 15.97
N SER A 203 -19.98 10.04 16.63
CA SER A 203 -21.28 10.73 16.59
C SER A 203 -21.55 11.51 15.30
N THR A 204 -20.50 11.88 14.56
CA THR A 204 -20.62 12.69 13.33
C THR A 204 -20.57 11.83 12.06
N LEU A 205 -19.76 10.76 12.06
CA LEU A 205 -19.56 9.93 10.86
C LEU A 205 -20.61 8.83 10.68
N HIS A 206 -21.38 8.46 11.71
CA HIS A 206 -22.48 7.48 11.63
C HIS A 206 -22.14 6.10 11.03
N VAL A 207 -20.85 5.75 10.88
CA VAL A 207 -20.37 4.52 10.21
C VAL A 207 -20.91 3.24 10.85
N LEU A 208 -21.18 3.27 12.16
CA LEU A 208 -21.67 2.10 12.91
C LEU A 208 -23.20 1.95 12.88
N HIS A 209 -23.92 2.84 12.20
CA HIS A 209 -25.38 2.79 12.14
C HIS A 209 -25.86 1.56 11.34
N PRO A 210 -26.88 0.82 11.81
CA PRO A 210 -27.39 -0.37 11.11
C PRO A 210 -27.78 -0.13 9.66
N THR A 211 -28.35 1.03 9.34
CA THR A 211 -28.68 1.46 7.96
C THR A 211 -27.46 1.51 7.04
N MET A 212 -26.28 1.88 7.54
CA MET A 212 -25.06 1.90 6.72
C MET A 212 -24.62 0.48 6.36
N LYS A 213 -24.82 -0.47 7.27
CA LYS A 213 -24.55 -1.89 7.02
C LYS A 213 -25.49 -2.46 5.96
N THR A 214 -26.78 -2.14 6.01
CA THR A 214 -27.74 -2.62 5.00
C THR A 214 -27.47 -1.99 3.63
N LEU A 215 -27.08 -0.72 3.57
CA LEU A 215 -26.62 -0.08 2.33
C LEU A 215 -25.38 -0.75 1.74
N LEU A 216 -24.41 -1.10 2.59
CA LEU A 216 -23.24 -1.87 2.18
C LEU A 216 -23.62 -3.22 1.56
N ASP A 217 -24.58 -3.92 2.17
CA ASP A 217 -25.08 -5.20 1.67
C ASP A 217 -25.80 -5.06 0.31
N PHE A 218 -26.60 -4.01 0.13
CA PHE A 218 -27.23 -3.72 -1.17
C PHE A 218 -26.21 -3.46 -2.27
N GLY A 219 -25.17 -2.68 -2.00
CA GLY A 219 -24.08 -2.44 -2.94
C GLY A 219 -23.31 -3.72 -3.26
N TYR A 220 -22.94 -4.50 -2.24
CA TYR A 220 -22.21 -5.76 -2.45
C TYR A 220 -23.03 -6.74 -3.30
N THR A 221 -24.30 -6.96 -2.97
CA THR A 221 -25.16 -7.89 -3.71
C THR A 221 -25.44 -7.45 -5.14
N ALA A 222 -25.65 -6.15 -5.38
CA ALA A 222 -25.89 -5.62 -6.72
C ALA A 222 -24.61 -5.62 -7.57
N PHE A 223 -23.49 -5.20 -6.98
CA PHE A 223 -22.27 -4.94 -7.75
C PHE A 223 -21.30 -6.12 -7.79
N PHE A 224 -21.39 -7.16 -6.94
CA PHE A 224 -20.35 -8.20 -6.84
C PHE A 224 -19.84 -8.74 -8.19
N ASN A 225 -20.75 -9.12 -9.10
CA ASN A 225 -20.41 -9.64 -10.44
C ASN A 225 -20.83 -8.69 -11.58
N PHE A 226 -21.12 -7.43 -11.27
CA PHE A 226 -21.61 -6.47 -12.26
C PHE A 226 -20.46 -5.67 -12.87
N LEU A 227 -20.47 -5.50 -14.19
CA LEU A 227 -19.54 -4.63 -14.92
C LEU A 227 -20.35 -3.70 -15.79
N VAL A 228 -19.99 -2.41 -15.80
CA VAL A 228 -20.69 -1.41 -16.64
C VAL A 228 -20.45 -1.70 -18.13
N VAL A 229 -19.25 -2.16 -18.45
CA VAL A 229 -18.84 -2.52 -19.81
C VAL A 229 -18.13 -3.86 -19.76
N ASP A 230 -18.59 -4.82 -20.57
CA ASP A 230 -17.96 -6.13 -20.74
C ASP A 230 -17.74 -6.45 -22.23
N PHE A 231 -16.47 -6.41 -22.63
CA PHE A 231 -16.02 -6.77 -23.98
C PHE A 231 -15.34 -8.14 -24.05
N SER A 232 -15.33 -8.94 -22.97
CA SER A 232 -14.68 -10.26 -22.95
C SER A 232 -15.23 -11.24 -23.99
N ARG A 233 -16.48 -11.05 -24.40
CA ARG A 233 -17.19 -11.86 -25.42
C ARG A 233 -17.21 -11.23 -26.80
N SER A 234 -16.56 -10.08 -26.99
CA SER A 234 -16.54 -9.35 -28.27
C SER A 234 -16.03 -10.23 -29.43
N ARG A 235 -15.03 -11.08 -29.17
CA ARG A 235 -14.46 -12.02 -30.15
C ARG A 235 -15.48 -12.99 -30.76
N LEU A 236 -16.55 -13.35 -30.05
CA LEU A 236 -17.61 -14.23 -30.58
C LEU A 236 -18.45 -13.54 -31.66
N LYS A 237 -18.50 -12.20 -31.68
CA LYS A 237 -19.23 -11.43 -32.69
C LYS A 237 -18.43 -11.24 -33.98
N GLY A 238 -17.14 -11.56 -33.98
CA GLY A 238 -16.22 -11.35 -35.10
C GLY A 238 -15.52 -9.98 -35.06
N PRO A 239 -14.83 -9.59 -36.15
CA PRO A 239 -14.15 -8.29 -36.24
C PRO A 239 -15.12 -7.12 -36.14
N VAL A 240 -14.81 -6.16 -35.27
CA VAL A 240 -15.66 -5.01 -34.95
C VAL A 240 -15.07 -3.74 -35.58
N ASP A 241 -15.93 -2.84 -36.06
CA ASP A 241 -15.54 -1.52 -36.53
C ASP A 241 -15.45 -0.51 -35.37
N CYS A 242 -14.53 0.45 -35.44
CA CYS A 242 -14.33 1.45 -34.39
C CYS A 242 -15.61 2.23 -34.05
N LYS A 243 -16.45 2.57 -35.04
CA LYS A 243 -17.72 3.28 -34.78
C LYS A 243 -18.70 2.38 -34.03
N SER A 244 -18.86 1.14 -34.48
CA SER A 244 -19.72 0.17 -33.80
C SER A 244 -19.25 -0.12 -32.37
N PHE A 245 -17.93 -0.17 -32.15
CA PHE A 245 -17.33 -0.37 -30.84
C PHE A 245 -17.61 0.79 -29.87
N LYS A 246 -17.42 2.04 -30.33
CA LYS A 246 -17.77 3.25 -29.54
C LYS A 246 -19.27 3.24 -29.18
N ASN A 247 -20.14 2.93 -30.14
CA ASN A 247 -21.59 2.88 -29.92
C ASN A 247 -21.98 1.78 -28.93
N ASP A 248 -21.40 0.58 -29.05
CA ASP A 248 -21.63 -0.54 -28.12
C ASP A 248 -21.20 -0.17 -26.69
N ALA A 249 -20.07 0.53 -26.53
CA ALA A 249 -19.60 1.02 -25.23
C ALA A 249 -20.60 2.01 -24.61
N SER A 250 -21.01 3.04 -25.35
CA SER A 250 -21.98 4.03 -24.86
C SER A 250 -23.33 3.41 -24.54
N LEU A 251 -23.81 2.47 -25.37
CA LEU A 251 -25.06 1.75 -25.13
C LEU A 251 -24.97 0.85 -23.89
N SER A 252 -23.83 0.17 -23.68
CA SER A 252 -23.60 -0.63 -22.47
C SER A 252 -23.62 0.24 -21.22
N CYS A 253 -22.93 1.38 -21.22
CA CYS A 253 -22.94 2.34 -20.13
C CYS A 253 -24.36 2.84 -19.81
N SER A 254 -25.13 3.25 -20.83
CA SER A 254 -26.51 3.72 -20.64
C SER A 254 -27.42 2.63 -20.07
N LYS A 255 -27.34 1.40 -20.58
CA LYS A 255 -28.13 0.27 -20.07
C LYS A 255 -27.77 -0.08 -18.63
N ALA A 256 -26.48 -0.06 -18.31
CA ALA A 256 -26.00 -0.31 -16.96
C ALA A 256 -26.48 0.78 -15.99
N GLU A 257 -26.45 2.05 -16.42
CA GLU A 257 -26.98 3.16 -15.63
C GLU A 257 -28.48 2.98 -15.35
N ASP A 258 -29.29 2.67 -16.37
CA ASP A 258 -30.72 2.40 -16.20
C ASP A 258 -30.99 1.20 -15.26
N GLU A 259 -30.23 0.12 -15.39
CA GLU A 259 -30.34 -1.06 -14.53
C GLU A 259 -30.01 -0.74 -13.08
N ILE A 260 -28.91 -0.01 -12.82
CA ILE A 260 -28.49 0.40 -11.48
C ILE A 260 -29.53 1.35 -10.87
N MET A 261 -30.04 2.30 -11.64
CA MET A 261 -31.01 3.29 -11.18
C MET A 261 -32.40 2.69 -10.92
N SER A 262 -32.79 1.66 -11.69
CA SER A 262 -34.08 0.96 -11.53
C SER A 262 -34.06 -0.14 -10.47
N THR A 263 -32.89 -0.71 -10.15
CA THR A 263 -32.77 -1.81 -9.19
C THR A 263 -32.13 -1.36 -7.88
N TRP A 264 -30.81 -1.19 -7.85
CA TRP A 264 -30.04 -0.85 -6.65
C TRP A 264 -30.50 0.48 -6.06
N TYR A 265 -30.59 1.54 -6.86
CA TYR A 265 -30.95 2.87 -6.36
C TYR A 265 -32.40 2.91 -5.84
N GLN A 266 -33.34 2.21 -6.50
CA GLN A 266 -34.71 2.08 -5.98
C GLN A 266 -34.76 1.33 -4.63
N ARG A 267 -33.93 0.31 -4.43
CA ARG A 267 -33.83 -0.38 -3.13
C ARG A 267 -33.28 0.54 -2.04
N VAL A 268 -32.29 1.37 -2.38
CA VAL A 268 -31.75 2.41 -1.49
C VAL A 268 -32.85 3.41 -1.12
N ILE A 269 -33.61 3.94 -2.09
CA ILE A 269 -34.75 4.83 -1.83
C ILE A 269 -35.78 4.14 -0.93
N GLY A 270 -36.12 2.88 -1.21
CA GLY A 270 -37.08 2.11 -0.43
C GLY A 270 -36.67 1.95 1.04
N LEU A 271 -35.37 1.85 1.32
CA LEU A 271 -34.84 1.83 2.69
C LEU A 271 -35.10 3.16 3.41
N PHE A 272 -34.81 4.29 2.76
CA PHE A 272 -34.97 5.62 3.39
C PHE A 272 -36.41 6.14 3.40
N THR A 273 -37.32 5.44 2.74
CA THR A 273 -38.77 5.68 2.84
C THR A 273 -39.34 5.09 4.13
N GLN A 274 -38.64 4.14 4.76
CA GLN A 274 -39.03 3.52 6.03
C GLN A 274 -38.56 4.39 7.20
N SER A 275 -39.43 4.59 8.21
CA SER A 275 -39.11 5.42 9.38
C SER A 275 -37.96 4.85 10.22
N GLU A 276 -37.81 3.52 10.17
CA GLU A 276 -36.80 2.73 10.87
C GLU A 276 -35.37 3.03 10.40
N ALA A 277 -35.21 3.60 9.20
CA ALA A 277 -33.89 3.95 8.67
C ALA A 277 -33.20 5.08 9.44
N LEU A 278 -33.98 5.88 10.17
CA LEU A 278 -33.52 7.00 11.01
C LEU A 278 -33.56 6.67 12.51
N ASP A 279 -33.77 5.39 12.89
CA ASP A 279 -33.87 4.98 14.29
C ASP A 279 -32.62 5.34 15.09
N GLY A 280 -32.77 6.26 16.04
CA GLY A 280 -31.67 6.72 16.91
C GLY A 280 -30.87 7.90 16.35
N VAL A 281 -31.21 8.41 15.16
CA VAL A 281 -30.63 9.64 14.60
C VAL A 281 -31.40 10.85 15.11
N LYS A 282 -30.69 11.81 15.70
CA LYS A 282 -31.30 13.07 16.15
C LYS A 282 -31.45 14.05 14.98
N LEU A 283 -32.44 14.95 15.08
CA LEU A 283 -32.73 15.97 14.07
C LEU A 283 -31.54 16.89 13.79
N ASP A 284 -30.73 17.23 14.80
CA ASP A 284 -29.52 18.05 14.67
C ASP A 284 -28.37 17.32 13.95
N GLN A 285 -28.46 16.00 13.80
CA GLN A 285 -27.44 15.16 13.15
C GLN A 285 -27.85 14.65 11.77
N LEU A 286 -29.06 14.98 11.31
CA LEU A 286 -29.64 14.46 10.08
C LEU A 286 -28.78 14.78 8.84
N GLU A 287 -28.23 15.99 8.77
CA GLU A 287 -27.33 16.41 7.69
C GLU A 287 -26.05 15.57 7.67
N SER A 288 -25.40 15.40 8.83
CA SER A 288 -24.19 14.56 8.95
C SER A 288 -24.46 13.09 8.60
N PHE A 289 -25.65 12.59 8.91
CA PHE A 289 -26.09 11.25 8.57
C PHE A 289 -26.27 11.08 7.05
N TYR A 290 -26.99 11.98 6.38
CA TYR A 290 -27.14 11.92 4.93
C TYR A 290 -25.84 12.17 4.18
N ASN A 291 -24.93 12.97 4.72
CA ASN A 291 -23.58 13.11 4.17
C ASN A 291 -22.81 11.78 4.23
N CYS A 292 -22.93 11.04 5.34
CA CYS A 292 -22.36 9.68 5.41
C CYS A 292 -22.98 8.74 4.36
N VAL A 293 -24.31 8.78 4.20
CA VAL A 293 -25.01 8.00 3.15
C VAL A 293 -24.48 8.36 1.76
N ALA A 294 -24.40 9.65 1.44
CA ALA A 294 -23.92 10.12 0.15
C ALA A 294 -22.49 9.67 -0.12
N VAL A 295 -21.59 9.79 0.85
CA VAL A 295 -20.19 9.31 0.74
C VAL A 295 -20.13 7.80 0.55
N LEU A 296 -20.95 7.03 1.28
CA LEU A 296 -20.99 5.58 1.16
C LEU A 296 -21.44 5.11 -0.22
N LEU A 297 -22.54 5.69 -0.73
CA LEU A 297 -23.06 5.39 -2.07
C LEU A 297 -22.04 5.81 -3.15
N SER A 298 -21.44 6.99 -2.99
CA SER A 298 -20.39 7.51 -3.88
C SER A 298 -19.20 6.54 -3.97
N ASN A 299 -18.73 6.02 -2.83
CA ASN A 299 -17.64 5.05 -2.78
C ASN A 299 -17.98 3.74 -3.50
N GLN A 300 -19.21 3.24 -3.35
CA GLN A 300 -19.65 2.01 -4.05
C GLN A 300 -19.67 2.20 -5.57
N LEU A 301 -20.18 3.34 -6.05
CA LEU A 301 -20.19 3.66 -7.48
C LEU A 301 -18.76 3.82 -8.00
N LYS A 302 -17.89 4.53 -7.28
CA LYS A 302 -16.48 4.67 -7.63
C LYS A 302 -15.76 3.33 -7.71
N GLU A 303 -15.97 2.44 -6.75
CA GLU A 303 -15.38 1.09 -6.75
C GLU A 303 -15.84 0.28 -7.98
N LEU A 304 -17.12 0.35 -8.33
CA LEU A 304 -17.66 -0.30 -9.54
C LEU A 304 -17.00 0.23 -10.82
N LEU A 305 -16.89 1.54 -10.98
CA LEU A 305 -16.29 2.17 -12.15
C LEU A 305 -14.78 1.87 -12.24
N GLN A 306 -14.07 1.95 -11.12
CA GLN A 306 -12.65 1.59 -11.02
C GLN A 306 -12.40 0.13 -11.40
N ARG A 307 -13.21 -0.79 -10.87
CA ARG A 307 -13.10 -2.21 -11.20
C ARG A 307 -13.42 -2.49 -12.66
N THR A 308 -14.44 -1.84 -13.22
CA THR A 308 -14.78 -1.97 -14.66
C THR A 308 -13.62 -1.46 -15.53
N THR A 309 -13.01 -0.34 -15.14
CA THR A 309 -11.85 0.23 -15.85
C THR A 309 -10.66 -0.71 -15.80
N ALA A 310 -10.33 -1.26 -14.62
CA ALA A 310 -9.24 -2.21 -14.44
C ALA A 310 -9.47 -3.50 -15.23
N PHE A 311 -10.72 -3.99 -15.26
CA PHE A 311 -11.10 -5.16 -16.06
C PHE A 311 -10.93 -4.89 -17.55
N PHE A 312 -11.36 -3.72 -18.04
CA PHE A 312 -11.18 -3.33 -19.44
C PHE A 312 -9.70 -3.24 -19.83
N VAL A 313 -8.85 -2.63 -19.00
CA VAL A 313 -7.39 -2.58 -19.23
C VAL A 313 -6.80 -3.99 -19.28
N LYS A 314 -7.26 -4.90 -18.41
CA LYS A 314 -6.80 -6.30 -18.38
C LYS A 314 -7.11 -7.06 -19.67
N LEU A 315 -8.14 -6.69 -20.42
CA LEU A 315 -8.43 -7.33 -21.73
C LEU A 315 -7.31 -7.12 -22.77
N PHE A 316 -6.44 -6.13 -22.56
CA PHE A 316 -5.31 -5.80 -23.43
C PHE A 316 -3.97 -6.32 -22.88
N ASP A 317 -3.99 -7.16 -21.85
CA ASP A 317 -2.79 -7.75 -21.27
C ASP A 317 -2.08 -8.65 -22.32
N PRO A 318 -0.78 -8.44 -22.60
CA PRO A 318 -0.04 -9.25 -23.57
C PRO A 318 -0.01 -10.76 -23.23
N GLU A 319 -0.16 -11.12 -21.96
CA GLU A 319 -0.16 -12.52 -21.48
C GLU A 319 -1.50 -13.24 -21.74
N ASP A 320 -2.63 -12.51 -21.83
CA ASP A 320 -3.96 -13.08 -22.09
C ASP A 320 -4.59 -12.50 -23.36
N ARG A 321 -4.17 -13.04 -24.50
CA ARG A 321 -4.69 -12.66 -25.82
C ARG A 321 -6.01 -13.31 -26.19
N SER A 322 -6.57 -14.18 -25.34
CA SER A 322 -7.73 -15.01 -25.70
C SER A 322 -9.03 -14.20 -25.78
N HIS A 323 -9.10 -13.12 -25.00
CA HIS A 323 -10.26 -12.23 -24.86
C HIS A 323 -10.07 -10.87 -25.54
N LEU A 324 -8.94 -10.65 -26.22
CA LEU A 324 -8.65 -9.40 -26.91
C LEU A 324 -9.69 -9.13 -28.02
N PRO A 325 -10.32 -7.94 -28.05
CA PRO A 325 -11.23 -7.58 -29.13
C PRO A 325 -10.53 -7.60 -30.49
N LEU A 326 -11.22 -8.14 -31.49
CA LEU A 326 -10.74 -8.14 -32.87
C LEU A 326 -11.33 -6.94 -33.60
N PHE A 327 -10.47 -6.16 -34.24
CA PHE A 327 -10.87 -4.99 -34.99
C PHE A 327 -10.64 -5.18 -36.47
N LYS A 328 -11.56 -4.63 -37.26
CA LYS A 328 -11.42 -4.58 -38.70
C LYS A 328 -10.59 -3.36 -39.09
N MET A 329 -9.53 -3.56 -39.86
CA MET A 329 -8.77 -2.50 -40.54
C MET A 329 -8.70 -2.82 -42.02
N ASP A 330 -9.07 -1.85 -42.85
CA ASP A 330 -9.01 -1.90 -44.30
C ASP A 330 -7.75 -1.15 -44.78
N LEU A 331 -7.12 -1.63 -45.85
CA LEU A 331 -6.05 -0.92 -46.55
C LEU A 331 -6.70 -0.14 -47.70
N THR A 332 -6.67 1.19 -47.62
CA THR A 332 -7.26 2.08 -48.61
C THR A 332 -6.17 2.78 -49.42
N PHE A 333 -6.52 3.15 -50.65
CA PHE A 333 -5.67 3.97 -51.51
C PHE A 333 -6.34 5.34 -51.63
N ASP A 334 -5.70 6.37 -51.09
CA ASP A 334 -6.19 7.75 -51.15
C ASP A 334 -5.04 8.67 -51.58
N GLU A 335 -5.33 9.65 -52.45
CA GLU A 335 -4.35 10.63 -52.96
C GLU A 335 -2.97 10.06 -53.33
N ASN A 336 -2.93 8.96 -54.09
CA ASN A 336 -1.71 8.25 -54.51
C ASN A 336 -0.87 7.66 -53.35
N ARG A 337 -1.49 7.41 -52.19
CA ARG A 337 -0.86 6.80 -51.01
C ARG A 337 -1.68 5.62 -50.51
N MET A 338 -0.99 4.57 -50.09
CA MET A 338 -1.58 3.49 -49.30
C MET A 338 -1.73 3.97 -47.86
N GLU A 339 -2.90 3.79 -47.25
CA GLU A 339 -3.15 4.15 -45.85
C GLU A 339 -4.09 3.15 -45.17
N PHE A 340 -4.03 3.06 -43.84
CA PHE A 340 -4.95 2.24 -43.06
C PHE A 340 -6.24 3.02 -42.76
N TYR A 341 -7.38 2.36 -42.97
CA TYR A 341 -8.69 2.84 -42.56
C TYR A 341 -9.34 1.85 -41.57
N PRO A 342 -9.76 2.28 -40.37
CA PRO A 342 -9.55 3.61 -39.78
C PRO A 342 -8.07 3.87 -39.49
N SER A 343 -7.70 5.15 -39.31
CA SER A 343 -6.32 5.52 -39.00
C SER A 343 -5.89 4.95 -37.64
N LEU A 344 -4.59 4.82 -37.42
CA LEU A 344 -4.06 4.35 -36.12
C LEU A 344 -4.48 5.27 -34.96
N GLN A 345 -4.66 6.56 -35.24
CA GLN A 345 -5.13 7.54 -34.26
C GLN A 345 -6.62 7.33 -33.96
N ASP A 346 -7.46 7.12 -34.97
CA ASP A 346 -8.89 6.83 -34.78
C ASP A 346 -9.09 5.55 -33.97
N PHE A 347 -8.22 4.56 -34.20
CA PHE A 347 -8.19 3.31 -33.46
C PHE A 347 -7.84 3.51 -31.99
N GLU A 348 -6.75 4.24 -31.71
CA GLU A 348 -6.37 4.59 -30.35
C GLU A 348 -7.49 5.37 -29.64
N GLU A 349 -8.07 6.36 -30.29
CA GLU A 349 -9.17 7.15 -29.76
C GLU A 349 -10.40 6.27 -29.47
N ALA A 350 -10.73 5.30 -30.32
CA ALA A 350 -11.85 4.39 -30.11
C ALA A 350 -11.71 3.53 -28.85
N ILE A 351 -10.50 3.06 -28.55
CA ILE A 351 -10.26 2.26 -27.34
C ILE A 351 -10.24 3.17 -26.11
N LEU A 352 -9.58 4.32 -26.18
CA LEU A 352 -9.52 5.27 -25.06
C LEU A 352 -10.89 5.87 -24.71
N PHE A 353 -11.76 6.04 -25.71
CA PHE A 353 -13.13 6.51 -25.54
C PHE A 353 -13.95 5.64 -24.59
N VAL A 354 -13.68 4.32 -24.53
CA VAL A 354 -14.38 3.43 -23.59
C VAL A 354 -14.10 3.81 -22.14
N VAL A 355 -12.86 4.19 -21.82
CA VAL A 355 -12.50 4.65 -20.47
C VAL A 355 -13.23 5.95 -20.14
N ASP A 356 -13.39 6.84 -21.12
CA ASP A 356 -14.14 8.08 -20.96
C ASP A 356 -15.64 7.83 -20.77
N CYS A 357 -16.23 6.88 -21.51
CA CYS A 357 -17.62 6.45 -21.29
C CYS A 357 -17.84 5.90 -19.88
N ILE A 358 -16.94 5.05 -19.38
CA ILE A 358 -17.01 4.53 -18.00
C ILE A 358 -16.92 5.70 -17.01
N GLY A 359 -16.01 6.65 -17.24
CA GLY A 359 -15.86 7.88 -16.44
C GLY A 359 -17.11 8.76 -16.39
N GLN A 360 -17.89 8.81 -17.47
CA GLN A 360 -19.10 9.62 -17.57
C GLN A 360 -20.36 8.90 -17.08
N THR A 361 -20.29 7.61 -16.78
CA THR A 361 -21.45 6.83 -16.31
C THR A 361 -21.82 7.23 -14.88
N LEU A 362 -23.12 7.31 -14.56
CA LEU A 362 -23.66 7.57 -13.20
C LEU A 362 -23.33 8.93 -12.57
N GLN A 363 -22.80 9.90 -13.34
CA GLN A 363 -22.44 11.23 -12.81
C GLN A 363 -23.65 12.07 -12.36
N ASN A 364 -24.85 11.73 -12.85
CA ASN A 364 -26.09 12.45 -12.55
C ASN A 364 -26.94 11.78 -11.46
N ALA A 365 -26.44 10.70 -10.82
CA ALA A 365 -27.16 10.03 -9.76
C ALA A 365 -27.36 10.98 -8.56
N GLN A 366 -28.59 11.16 -8.10
CA GLN A 366 -28.89 12.10 -7.01
C GLN A 366 -28.50 11.54 -5.64
N THR A 367 -28.18 12.42 -4.70
CA THR A 367 -28.10 12.04 -3.29
C THR A 367 -29.50 11.72 -2.76
N ILE A 368 -29.61 10.80 -1.80
CA ILE A 368 -30.90 10.46 -1.18
C ILE A 368 -31.55 11.67 -0.51
N HIS A 369 -30.75 12.52 0.12
CA HIS A 369 -31.26 13.77 0.70
C HIS A 369 -31.84 14.70 -0.38
N ALA A 370 -31.15 14.90 -1.50
CA ALA A 370 -31.68 15.70 -2.61
C ALA A 370 -32.96 15.09 -3.19
N TRP A 371 -33.00 13.77 -3.37
CA TRP A 371 -34.19 13.08 -3.87
C TRP A 371 -35.40 13.28 -2.94
N LEU A 372 -35.22 13.15 -1.62
CA LEU A 372 -36.29 13.34 -0.62
C LEU A 372 -36.76 14.80 -0.51
N THR A 373 -35.85 15.76 -0.71
CA THR A 373 -36.14 17.20 -0.55
C THR A 373 -36.48 17.90 -1.86
N GLY A 374 -36.42 17.21 -3.00
CA GLY A 374 -36.56 17.81 -4.33
C GLY A 374 -35.38 18.70 -4.75
N GLY A 375 -34.20 18.47 -4.16
CA GLY A 375 -32.96 19.17 -4.49
C GLY A 375 -32.24 18.59 -5.72
N THR A 376 -31.08 19.17 -6.05
CA THR A 376 -30.28 18.82 -7.25
C THR A 376 -28.90 18.23 -6.94
N ALA A 377 -28.55 18.01 -5.67
CA ALA A 377 -27.23 17.51 -5.30
C ALA A 377 -27.03 16.05 -5.78
N THR A 378 -25.93 15.82 -6.50
CA THR A 378 -25.55 14.51 -7.06
C THR A 378 -24.52 13.79 -6.19
N LEU A 379 -24.44 12.47 -6.37
CA LEU A 379 -23.41 11.62 -5.81
C LEU A 379 -22.08 11.88 -6.54
N ASP A 380 -20.99 11.77 -5.79
CA ASP A 380 -19.66 11.84 -6.35
C ASP A 380 -19.30 10.46 -6.92
N ALA A 381 -19.55 10.26 -8.21
CA ALA A 381 -19.17 9.06 -8.94
C ALA A 381 -17.90 9.28 -9.78
N GLU A 382 -17.18 10.39 -9.58
CA GLU A 382 -16.06 10.73 -10.45
C GLU A 382 -14.90 9.75 -10.27
N LEU A 383 -14.44 9.18 -11.39
CA LEU A 383 -13.28 8.30 -11.42
C LEU A 383 -12.02 9.11 -11.09
N PRO A 384 -11.19 8.68 -10.11
CA PRO A 384 -9.98 9.43 -9.76
C PRO A 384 -9.04 9.63 -10.95
N ALA A 385 -8.53 10.86 -11.09
CA ALA A 385 -7.68 11.25 -12.22
C ALA A 385 -6.47 10.32 -12.43
N HIS A 386 -5.83 9.86 -11.35
CA HIS A 386 -4.71 8.93 -11.42
C HIS A 386 -5.10 7.57 -12.03
N THR A 387 -6.32 7.08 -11.77
CA THR A 387 -6.84 5.83 -12.32
C THR A 387 -7.07 5.96 -13.82
N VAL A 388 -7.68 7.06 -14.26
CA VAL A 388 -7.92 7.35 -15.68
C VAL A 388 -6.59 7.50 -16.44
N GLN A 389 -5.63 8.24 -15.87
CA GLN A 389 -4.30 8.40 -16.45
C GLN A 389 -3.55 7.06 -16.55
N TRP A 390 -3.60 6.24 -15.50
CA TRP A 390 -3.01 4.89 -15.51
C TRP A 390 -3.64 4.01 -16.59
N ALA A 391 -4.97 3.99 -16.69
CA ALA A 391 -5.68 3.18 -17.68
C ALA A 391 -5.33 3.61 -19.11
N LYS A 392 -5.40 4.92 -19.40
CA LYS A 392 -5.07 5.46 -20.73
C LYS A 392 -3.62 5.21 -21.13
N SER A 393 -2.66 5.43 -20.22
CA SER A 393 -1.23 5.19 -20.51
C SER A 393 -0.92 3.69 -20.74
N THR A 394 -1.52 2.81 -19.95
CA THR A 394 -1.36 1.35 -20.10
C THR A 394 -1.97 0.85 -21.41
N LEU A 395 -3.16 1.34 -21.77
CA LEU A 395 -3.81 1.02 -23.04
C LEU A 395 -3.01 1.53 -24.24
N LYS A 396 -2.54 2.78 -24.23
CA LYS A 396 -1.70 3.34 -25.31
C LYS A 396 -0.46 2.49 -25.58
N LYS A 397 0.22 2.05 -24.52
CA LYS A 397 1.37 1.15 -24.65
C LYS A 397 0.98 -0.17 -25.31
N SER A 398 -0.06 -0.81 -24.78
CA SER A 398 -0.55 -2.10 -25.30
C SER A 398 -1.04 -2.02 -26.75
N ILE A 399 -1.67 -0.91 -27.13
CA ILE A 399 -2.09 -0.63 -28.52
C ILE A 399 -0.86 -0.48 -29.42
N THR A 400 0.14 0.29 -28.99
CA THR A 400 1.37 0.49 -29.77
C THR A 400 2.09 -0.83 -30.01
N ASP A 401 2.22 -1.65 -28.98
CA ASP A 401 2.87 -2.97 -29.06
C ASP A 401 2.12 -3.92 -30.01
N ASN A 402 0.79 -3.90 -30.01
CA ASN A 402 -0.02 -4.73 -30.92
C ASN A 402 -0.02 -4.22 -32.37
N LEU A 403 0.18 -2.92 -32.60
CA LEU A 403 0.19 -2.31 -33.93
C LEU A 403 1.56 -2.36 -34.63
N GLU A 404 2.64 -2.76 -33.95
CA GLU A 404 3.97 -2.82 -34.56
C GLU A 404 4.02 -3.83 -35.73
N GLY A 405 3.45 -5.02 -35.55
CA GLY A 405 3.38 -6.04 -36.61
C GLY A 405 2.62 -5.57 -37.87
N PRO A 406 1.39 -5.04 -37.74
CA PRO A 406 0.68 -4.41 -38.87
C PRO A 406 1.45 -3.28 -39.55
N LYS A 407 2.16 -2.43 -38.79
CA LYS A 407 2.99 -1.36 -39.35
C LYS A 407 4.18 -1.91 -40.15
N GLU A 408 4.86 -2.93 -39.64
CA GLU A 408 5.96 -3.60 -40.35
C GLU A 408 5.47 -4.23 -41.66
N HIS A 409 4.32 -4.93 -41.61
CA HIS A 409 3.72 -5.52 -42.80
C HIS A 409 3.31 -4.46 -43.83
N PHE A 410 2.80 -3.32 -43.38
CA PHE A 410 2.46 -2.19 -44.24
C PHE A 410 3.68 -1.57 -44.91
N LYS A 411 4.80 -1.39 -44.18
CA LYS A 411 6.06 -0.94 -44.78
C LYS A 411 6.50 -1.84 -45.92
N GLY A 412 6.40 -3.16 -45.75
CA GLY A 412 6.68 -4.13 -46.82
C GLY A 412 5.79 -3.96 -48.06
N TYR A 413 4.51 -3.62 -47.91
CA TYR A 413 3.65 -3.31 -49.06
C TYR A 413 4.07 -2.04 -49.78
N VAL A 414 4.38 -0.98 -49.02
CA VAL A 414 4.81 0.31 -49.58
C VAL A 414 6.15 0.17 -50.31
N GLU A 415 7.11 -0.58 -49.77
CA GLU A 415 8.40 -0.81 -50.41
C GLU A 415 8.28 -1.59 -51.73
N ASN A 416 7.45 -2.62 -51.77
CA ASN A 416 7.32 -3.50 -52.95
C ASN A 416 6.41 -2.91 -54.04
N TYR A 417 5.35 -2.21 -53.65
CA TYR A 417 4.27 -1.80 -54.55
C TYR A 417 3.99 -0.29 -54.55
N GLY A 418 4.70 0.51 -53.75
CA GLY A 418 4.50 1.97 -53.68
C GLY A 418 4.65 2.67 -55.02
N TRP A 419 5.61 2.22 -55.84
CA TRP A 419 5.89 2.77 -57.18
C TRP A 419 4.72 2.64 -58.17
N LEU A 420 3.75 1.74 -57.89
CA LEU A 420 2.54 1.60 -58.71
C LEU A 420 1.52 2.69 -58.42
N VAL A 421 1.57 3.27 -57.23
CA VAL A 421 0.52 4.15 -56.69
C VAL A 421 0.99 5.60 -56.64
N ASP A 422 2.29 5.84 -56.45
CA ASP A 422 2.88 7.18 -56.29
C ASP A 422 3.06 7.96 -57.61
N GLY A 423 2.63 7.41 -58.75
CA GLY A 423 2.80 7.99 -60.09
C GLY A 423 4.13 7.66 -60.78
N THR A 424 5.06 6.98 -60.10
CA THR A 424 6.34 6.55 -60.68
C THR A 424 6.14 5.59 -61.85
N ALA A 425 5.14 4.70 -61.77
CA ALA A 425 4.78 3.82 -62.87
C ALA A 425 4.36 4.60 -64.12
N GLU A 426 3.55 5.64 -63.96
CA GLU A 426 3.11 6.50 -65.07
C GLU A 426 4.29 7.27 -65.67
N GLU A 427 5.19 7.81 -64.85
CA GLU A 427 6.42 8.44 -65.32
C GLU A 427 7.33 7.47 -66.10
N ARG A 428 7.46 6.22 -65.63
CA ARG A 428 8.24 5.19 -66.32
C ARG A 428 7.63 4.86 -67.68
N ILE A 429 6.30 4.73 -67.75
CA ILE A 429 5.58 4.49 -69.00
C ILE A 429 5.76 5.68 -69.94
N ASN A 430 5.57 6.92 -69.46
CA ASN A 430 5.72 8.12 -70.28
C ASN A 430 7.14 8.29 -70.81
N ARG A 431 8.16 7.97 -70.01
CA ARG A 431 9.56 7.95 -70.44
C ARG A 431 9.80 6.91 -71.53
N PHE A 432 9.31 5.69 -71.31
CA PHE A 432 9.41 4.60 -72.27
C PHE A 432 8.74 4.94 -73.61
N VAL A 433 7.55 5.54 -73.59
CA VAL A 433 6.84 5.98 -74.81
C VAL A 433 7.59 7.09 -75.54
N ALA A 434 8.21 8.03 -74.80
CA ALA A 434 8.97 9.13 -75.40
C ALA A 434 10.25 8.67 -76.12
N GLU A 435 10.82 7.53 -75.73
CA GLU A 435 12.04 6.96 -76.32
C GLU A 435 11.81 6.24 -77.67
N GLN A 436 10.55 6.12 -78.13
CA GLN A 436 10.15 5.39 -79.35
C GLN A 436 10.81 4.00 -79.51
N PRO A 437 10.59 3.08 -78.56
CA PRO A 437 11.19 1.75 -78.60
C PRO A 437 10.71 0.91 -79.79
N SER A 438 11.49 -0.11 -80.13
CA SER A 438 11.19 -1.06 -81.20
C SER A 438 10.01 -1.98 -80.84
N PHE A 439 9.31 -2.54 -81.83
CA PHE A 439 8.13 -3.39 -81.59
C PHE A 439 8.42 -4.58 -80.66
N ASP A 440 9.63 -5.14 -80.73
CA ASP A 440 10.05 -6.27 -79.88
C ASP A 440 10.18 -5.90 -78.39
N GLU A 441 10.36 -4.62 -78.07
CA GLU A 441 10.47 -4.12 -76.69
C GLU A 441 9.09 -3.85 -76.03
N TYR A 442 8.00 -3.89 -76.81
CA TYR A 442 6.63 -3.76 -76.31
C TYR A 442 5.99 -5.11 -75.89
N THR A 443 6.56 -6.22 -76.35
CA THR A 443 6.13 -7.60 -76.05
C THR A 443 6.98 -8.24 -74.98
#